data_AF-A0A2J8VUS1-F1
#
_entry.id   AF-A0A2J8VUS1-F1
#
_cell.length_a   1.000
_cell.length_b   1.000
_cell.length_c   1.000
_cell.angle_alpha   90.00
_cell.angle_beta   90.00
_cell.angle_gamma   90.00
#
_symmetry.space_group_name_H-M   'P 1'
#
loop_
_entity.id
_entity.type
_entity.pdbx_description
1 polymer ?
#
loop_
_entity_poly.entity_id
_entity_poly.type
_entity_poly.pdbx_seq_one_letter_code
_entity_poly.pdbx_strand_id
1 'polypeptide(L)' 'MSFFPELYFNVDNGYLEGLVRGLKAGVLSQADYLNLVQCETLEGMDGATRDARGTCP' A
#
# COMPACT_ATOMS: atom_id res chain seq x y z
N MET A 1 11.47 -13.44 28.98
CA MET A 1 10.77 -13.59 27.69
C MET A 1 9.48 -14.34 27.96
N SER A 2 8.32 -13.82 27.54
CA SER A 2 7.04 -14.51 27.72
C SER A 2 6.96 -15.75 26.81
N PHE A 3 6.30 -16.81 27.27
CA PHE A 3 6.22 -18.10 26.56
C PHE A 3 5.29 -18.05 25.32
N PHE A 4 4.45 -17.02 25.23
CA PHE A 4 3.51 -16.77 24.13
C PHE A 4 3.49 -15.27 23.76
N PRO A 5 4.46 -14.80 22.94
CA PRO A 5 4.58 -13.39 22.58
C PRO A 5 3.41 -12.85 21.73
N GLU A 6 2.71 -13.72 20.98
CA GLU A 6 1.59 -13.35 20.11
C GLU A 6 0.38 -12.81 20.89
N LEU A 7 0.21 -13.21 22.17
CA LEU A 7 -0.91 -12.78 23.01
C LEU A 7 -0.87 -11.28 23.35
N TYR A 8 0.31 -10.68 23.39
CA TYR A 8 0.50 -9.26 23.71
C TYR A 8 0.89 -8.43 22.48
N PHE A 9 1.21 -9.06 21.36
CA PHE A 9 1.68 -8.40 20.14
C PHE A 9 0.74 -7.28 19.69
N ASN A 10 -0.56 -7.54 19.62
CA ASN A 10 -1.54 -6.54 19.16
C ASN A 10 -1.73 -5.37 20.12
N VAL A 11 -1.44 -5.54 21.42
CA VAL A 11 -1.54 -4.48 22.43
C VAL A 11 -0.47 -3.43 22.18
N ASP A 12 0.77 -3.88 21.95
CA ASP A 12 1.91 -2.97 21.79
C ASP A 12 2.11 -2.53 20.32
N ASN A 13 1.77 -3.40 19.36
CA ASN A 13 2.17 -3.22 17.96
C ASN A 13 1.00 -3.21 16.96
N GLY A 14 -0.23 -3.48 17.38
CA GLY A 14 -1.36 -3.66 16.45
C GLY A 14 -1.61 -2.44 15.56
N TYR A 15 -1.54 -1.23 16.13
CA TYR A 15 -1.68 0.01 15.36
C TYR A 15 -0.56 0.18 14.32
N LEU A 16 0.69 -0.08 14.72
CA LEU A 16 1.85 0.06 13.84
C LEU A 16 1.86 -1.01 12.73
N GLU A 17 1.46 -2.24 13.06
CA GLU A 17 1.31 -3.33 12.09
C GLU A 17 0.28 -2.97 11.01
N GLY A 18 -0.89 -2.49 11.43
CA GLY A 18 -1.95 -2.04 10.52
C GLY A 18 -1.51 -0.86 9.66
N LEU A 19 -0.83 0.13 10.25
CA LEU A 19 -0.32 1.30 9.53
C LEU A 19 0.72 0.90 8.47
N VAL A 20 1.72 0.09 8.85
CA VAL A 20 2.78 -0.36 7.94
C VAL A 20 2.19 -1.20 6.81
N ARG A 21 1.21 -2.05 7.10
CA ARG A 21 0.49 -2.80 6.07
C ARG A 21 -0.29 -1.90 5.12
N GLY A 22 -0.99 -0.90 5.63
CA GLY A 22 -1.72 0.07 4.81
C GLY A 22 -0.79 0.83 3.87
N LEU A 23 0.36 1.31 4.39
CA LEU A 23 1.38 1.97 3.58
C LEU A 23 1.98 1.03 2.53
N LYS A 24 2.28 -0.22 2.91
CA LYS A 24 2.79 -1.24 1.98
C LYS A 24 1.77 -1.55 0.87
N ALA A 25 0.48 -1.60 1.20
CA ALA A 25 -0.58 -1.86 0.22
C ALA A 25 -0.72 -0.75 -0.82
N GLY A 26 -0.31 0.49 -0.49
CA GLY A 26 -0.26 1.61 -1.43
C GLY A 26 0.99 1.65 -2.33
N VAL A 27 1.92 0.69 -2.22
CA VAL A 27 3.09 0.61 -3.08
C VAL A 27 2.69 0.02 -4.44
N LEU A 28 3.12 0.69 -5.51
CA LEU A 28 2.82 0.28 -6.88
C LEU A 28 3.31 -1.15 -7.16
N SER A 29 2.42 -1.94 -7.74
CA SER A 29 2.72 -3.27 -8.23
C SER A 29 3.40 -3.21 -9.60
N GLN A 30 3.94 -4.36 -10.03
CA GLN A 30 4.52 -4.49 -11.37
C GLN A 30 3.50 -4.16 -12.47
N ALA A 31 2.21 -4.50 -12.27
CA ALA A 31 1.16 -4.19 -13.23
C ALA A 31 0.92 -2.68 -13.34
N ASP A 32 0.96 -1.97 -12.21
CA ASP A 32 0.78 -0.51 -12.19
C ASP A 32 1.91 0.19 -12.96
N TYR A 33 3.15 -0.28 -12.82
CA TYR A 33 4.27 0.23 -13.62
C TYR A 33 4.09 0.02 -15.13
N LEU A 34 3.53 -1.13 -15.54
CA LEU A 34 3.23 -1.37 -16.96
C LEU A 34 2.15 -0.42 -17.48
N ASN A 35 1.16 -0.06 -16.65
CA ASN A 35 0.15 0.92 -17.00
C ASN A 35 0.74 2.33 -17.14
N LEU A 36 1.62 2.72 -16.21
CA LEU A 36 2.27 4.05 -16.23
C LEU A 36 3.15 4.27 -17.47
N VAL A 37 3.88 3.24 -17.92
CA VAL A 37 4.75 3.32 -19.11
C VAL A 37 3.94 3.54 -20.40
N GLN A 38 2.66 3.17 -20.42
CA GLN A 38 1.78 3.34 -21.58
C GLN A 38 1.16 4.75 -21.66
N CYS A 39 1.29 5.58 -20.62
CA CYS A 39 0.73 6.93 -20.62
C CYS A 39 1.61 7.90 -21.43
N GLU A 40 1.02 8.55 -22.43
CA GLU A 40 1.71 9.56 -23.25
C GLU A 40 1.55 10.99 -22.72
N THR A 41 0.64 11.21 -21.77
CA THR A 41 0.33 12.52 -21.20
C THR A 41 0.42 12.50 -19.67
N LEU A 42 0.74 13.67 -19.08
CA LEU A 42 0.78 13.84 -17.63
C LEU A 42 -0.58 13.57 -16.97
N GLU A 43 -1.68 13.89 -17.64
CA GLU A 43 -3.04 13.62 -17.15
C GLU A 43 -3.33 12.11 -17.08
N GLY A 44 -2.86 11.34 -18.07
CA GLY A 44 -2.94 9.88 -18.03
C GLY A 44 -2.11 9.26 -16.91
N MET A 45 -0.91 9.79 -16.67
CA MET A 45 -0.04 9.34 -15.57
C MET A 45 -0.67 9.62 -14.20
N ASP A 46 -1.29 10.79 -13.99
CA ASP A 46 -1.98 11.11 -12.73
C ASP A 46 -3.17 10.17 -12.50
N GLY A 47 -4.00 9.95 -13.52
CA GLY A 47 -5.13 9.01 -13.46
C GLY A 47 -4.68 7.60 -13.09
N ALA A 48 -3.69 7.05 -13.80
CA ALA A 48 -3.17 5.70 -13.53
C ALA A 48 -2.55 5.58 -12.12
N THR A 49 -1.88 6.62 -11.63
CA THR A 49 -1.31 6.63 -10.27
C THR A 49 -2.42 6.70 -9.20
N ARG A 50 -3.53 7.37 -9.48
CA ARG A 50 -4.68 7.44 -8.58
C ARG A 50 -5.43 6.11 -8.52
N ASP A 51 -5.60 5.45 -9.65
CA ASP A 51 -6.20 4.12 -9.71
C ASP A 51 -5.35 3.09 -8.95
N ALA A 52 -4.04 3.11 -9.17
CA ALA A 52 -3.09 2.20 -8.51
C ALA A 52 -3.02 2.38 -6.97
N ARG A 53 -3.27 3.59 -6.47
CA ARG A 53 -3.35 3.87 -5.02
C ARG A 53 -4.72 3.50 -4.42
N GLY A 54 -5.64 2.93 -5.20
CA GLY A 54 -7.01 2.69 -4.76
C GLY A 54 -7.75 3.99 -4.42
N THR A 55 -7.35 5.10 -5.06
CA THR A 55 -7.86 6.46 -4.78
C THR A 55 -8.89 6.94 -5.81
N CYS A 56 -9.60 6.01 -6.46
CA CYS A 56 -10.59 6.34 -7.48
C CYS A 56 -11.95 5.67 -7.21
N PRO A 57 -13.03 6.47 -7.23
CA PRO A 57 -13.38 7.47 -6.20
C PRO A 57 -13.73 6.86 -4.82
#